data_AF-A0AAN6L749-F1
#
_entry.id   AF-A0AAN6L749-F1
#
_cell.length_a   1.000
_cell.length_b   1.000
_cell.length_c   1.000
_cell.angle_alpha   90.00
_cell.angle_beta   90.00
_cell.angle_gamma   90.00
#
_symmetry.space_group_name_H-M   'P 1'
#
loop_
_entity.id
_entity.type
_entity.pdbx_description
1 polymer ?
#
loop_
_entity_poly.entity_id
_entity_poly.type
_entity_poly.pdbx_seq_one_letter_code
_entity_poly.pdbx_strand_id
1 'polypeptide(L)'
;MYDLTTELFAEWAIGLVIIAIRLYTRCSTGIQNLYWDDLFLAFVVVIWTMHTIFLYLVEVFGSNIGLNEETAMLVPDSEIPRRRKGAIFAFVAWLCYIFLVWAFKGVLMFLYNRLTMGLWQQKLTRRVGILCVATFFASFLLHMLSCLPTHQSWQVKPYPGDNCTLRPLNYIVIEVLNIATDVGIMCIPIPLIATSKVPLTQKIILCVLFSTGLFVIVTSILRAYYSVRNIYDLDVALAWASREAFVSVIVVCAPGIKPLFRKFSWFSKIFGGHSDGSTPGRRTGRSSMFDQNGTFATISVAEGKNEQLEMAGRWIKKTKTKRLSSGDSQEHIIDSDAGERRKHGDENIVVTTEYKVGFEAAPSTSN
;
A
#
# COMPACT_ATOMS: atom_id res chain seq x y z
N MET A 1 27.21 20.55 -19.74
CA MET A 1 26.18 20.02 -20.65
C MET A 1 25.30 19.12 -19.83
N TYR A 2 24.04 19.49 -19.66
CA TYR A 2 23.04 18.66 -19.01
C TYR A 2 22.60 17.60 -20.02
N ASP A 3 22.67 16.32 -19.67
CA ASP A 3 22.34 15.20 -20.56
C ASP A 3 21.07 14.52 -20.03
N LEU A 4 19.96 14.78 -20.73
CA LEU A 4 18.63 14.27 -20.39
C LEU A 4 18.58 12.74 -20.42
N THR A 5 19.23 12.13 -21.41
CA THR A 5 19.30 10.67 -21.55
C THR A 5 19.97 10.05 -20.33
N THR A 6 21.11 10.61 -19.89
CA THR A 6 21.83 10.11 -18.70
C THR A 6 20.97 10.24 -17.44
N GLU A 7 20.25 11.35 -17.25
CA GLU A 7 19.33 11.52 -16.11
C GLU A 7 18.21 10.48 -16.14
N LEU A 8 17.53 10.33 -17.28
CA LEU A 8 16.39 9.43 -17.46
C LEU A 8 16.76 7.96 -17.11
N PHE A 9 17.88 7.46 -17.64
CA PHE A 9 18.32 6.09 -17.36
C PHE A 9 18.87 5.92 -15.94
N ALA A 10 19.50 6.94 -15.36
CA ALA A 10 19.96 6.90 -13.98
C ALA A 10 18.78 6.80 -13.00
N GLU A 11 17.76 7.64 -13.16
CA GLU A 11 16.54 7.62 -12.34
C GLU A 11 15.83 6.27 -12.46
N TRP A 12 15.67 5.75 -13.68
CA TRP A 12 15.09 4.44 -13.93
C TRP A 12 15.88 3.32 -13.23
N ALA A 13 17.20 3.27 -13.41
CA ALA A 13 18.04 2.24 -12.81
C ALA A 13 17.98 2.27 -11.27
N ILE A 14 18.07 3.46 -10.67
CA ILE A 14 17.97 3.62 -9.21
C ILE A 14 16.59 3.18 -8.72
N GLY A 15 15.51 3.56 -9.40
CA GLY A 15 14.16 3.16 -9.00
C GLY A 15 13.91 1.67 -9.14
N LEU A 16 14.46 1.00 -10.16
CA LEU A 16 14.40 -0.46 -10.27
C LEU A 16 15.09 -1.16 -9.10
N VAL A 17 16.23 -0.64 -8.64
CA VAL A 17 16.91 -1.16 -7.44
C VAL A 17 16.01 -1.00 -6.21
N ILE A 18 15.34 0.14 -6.04
CA ILE A 18 14.41 0.38 -4.92
C ILE A 18 13.23 -0.61 -4.95
N ILE A 19 12.66 -0.85 -6.13
CA ILE A 19 11.57 -1.82 -6.32
C ILE A 19 12.07 -3.24 -6.04
N ALA A 20 13.25 -3.62 -6.53
CA ALA A 20 13.85 -4.93 -6.29
C ALA A 20 14.10 -5.16 -4.79
N ILE A 21 14.62 -4.15 -4.08
CA ILE A 21 14.76 -4.19 -2.62
C ILE A 21 13.41 -4.45 -1.98
N ARG A 22 12.35 -3.70 -2.32
CA ARG A 22 11.00 -3.90 -1.80
C ARG A 22 10.48 -5.32 -2.05
N LEU A 23 10.62 -5.85 -3.26
CA LEU A 23 10.16 -7.20 -3.59
C LEU A 23 10.94 -8.25 -2.78
N TYR A 24 12.26 -8.08 -2.65
CA TYR A 24 13.09 -8.92 -1.81
C TYR A 24 12.68 -8.88 -0.33
N THR A 25 12.36 -7.70 0.22
CA THR A 25 11.90 -7.58 1.61
C THR A 25 10.65 -8.41 1.84
N ARG A 26 9.70 -8.36 0.91
CA ARG A 26 8.43 -9.08 1.00
C ARG A 26 8.62 -10.58 0.87
N CYS A 27 9.36 -11.03 -0.14
CA CYS A 27 9.68 -12.44 -0.31
C CYS A 27 10.39 -13.02 0.92
N SER A 28 11.33 -12.27 1.52
CA SER A 28 12.04 -12.67 2.75
C SER A 28 11.14 -12.74 4.00
N THR A 29 10.04 -12.00 4.03
CA THR A 29 9.03 -12.08 5.11
C THR A 29 7.95 -13.14 4.87
N GLY A 30 7.94 -13.80 3.71
CA GLY A 30 7.03 -14.89 3.37
C GLY A 30 6.26 -14.64 2.07
N ILE A 31 6.42 -15.56 1.10
CA ILE A 31 5.83 -15.50 -0.25
C ILE A 31 4.29 -15.58 -0.22
N GLN A 32 3.71 -16.17 0.83
CA GLN A 32 2.25 -16.27 1.01
C GLN A 32 1.54 -14.91 1.23
N ASN A 33 2.30 -13.81 1.38
CA ASN A 33 1.76 -12.45 1.52
C ASN A 33 1.77 -11.63 0.23
N LEU A 34 2.06 -12.25 -0.94
CA LEU A 34 1.94 -11.58 -2.23
C LEU A 34 0.49 -11.16 -2.44
N TYR A 35 0.29 -9.85 -2.60
CA TYR A 35 -1.04 -9.25 -2.69
C TYR A 35 -1.15 -8.38 -3.94
N TRP A 36 -2.35 -7.88 -4.24
CA TRP A 36 -2.62 -7.06 -5.42
C TRP A 36 -1.68 -5.84 -5.55
N ASP A 37 -1.15 -5.32 -4.44
CA ASP A 37 -0.21 -4.21 -4.47
C ASP A 37 1.15 -4.56 -5.11
N ASP A 38 1.58 -5.83 -5.02
CA ASP A 38 2.81 -6.32 -5.66
C ASP A 38 2.61 -6.57 -7.16
N LEU A 39 1.42 -7.00 -7.57
CA LEU A 39 1.06 -7.14 -8.99
C LEU A 39 1.05 -5.77 -9.69
N PHE A 40 0.46 -4.76 -9.06
CA PHE A 40 0.50 -3.39 -9.57
C PHE A 40 1.93 -2.84 -9.61
N LEU A 41 2.78 -3.20 -8.65
CA LEU A 41 4.19 -2.81 -8.66
C LEU A 41 4.97 -3.48 -9.81
N ALA A 42 4.71 -4.75 -10.11
CA ALA A 42 5.28 -5.41 -11.29
C ALA A 42 4.80 -4.76 -12.59
N PHE A 43 3.51 -4.39 -12.66
CA PHE A 43 2.96 -3.64 -13.78
C PHE A 43 3.63 -2.26 -13.93
N VAL A 44 3.86 -1.55 -12.82
CA VAL A 44 4.63 -0.30 -12.80
C VAL A 44 6.01 -0.48 -13.41
N VAL A 45 6.75 -1.55 -13.08
CA VAL A 45 8.08 -1.81 -13.66
C VAL A 45 8.02 -1.92 -15.19
N VAL A 46 7.06 -2.68 -15.71
CA VAL A 46 6.89 -2.87 -17.16
C VAL A 46 6.53 -1.55 -17.84
N ILE A 47 5.50 -0.85 -17.34
CA ILE A 47 5.03 0.39 -17.94
C ILE A 47 6.05 1.52 -17.80
N TRP A 48 6.77 1.61 -16.68
CA TRP A 48 7.79 2.64 -16.49
C TRP A 48 9.01 2.41 -17.39
N THR A 49 9.38 1.15 -17.62
CA THR A 49 10.42 0.79 -18.60
C THR A 49 10.00 1.19 -20.00
N MET A 50 8.76 0.87 -20.41
CA MET A 50 8.22 1.30 -21.70
C MET A 50 8.20 2.83 -21.81
N HIS A 51 7.73 3.52 -20.78
CA HIS A 51 7.70 4.99 -20.73
C HIS A 51 9.10 5.59 -20.93
N THR A 52 10.09 5.10 -20.19
CA THR A 52 11.49 5.53 -20.28
C THR A 52 12.05 5.31 -21.69
N ILE A 53 11.83 4.14 -22.29
CA ILE A 53 12.27 3.86 -23.65
C ILE A 53 11.60 4.82 -24.65
N PHE A 54 10.30 5.06 -24.54
CA PHE A 54 9.61 5.97 -25.45
C PHE A 54 10.07 7.42 -25.28
N LEU A 55 10.34 7.91 -24.06
CA LEU A 55 10.91 9.24 -23.84
C LEU A 55 12.28 9.38 -24.52
N TYR A 56 13.15 8.38 -24.38
CA TYR A 56 14.44 8.34 -25.09
C TYR A 56 14.27 8.36 -26.61
N LEU A 57 13.33 7.56 -27.15
CA LEU A 57 13.05 7.56 -28.59
C LEU A 57 12.50 8.91 -29.08
N VAL A 58 11.74 9.63 -28.25
CA VAL A 58 11.28 10.99 -28.58
C VAL A 58 12.45 11.96 -28.71
N GLU A 59 13.41 11.89 -27.78
CA GLU A 59 14.64 12.70 -27.81
C GLU A 59 15.47 12.41 -29.07
N VAL A 60 15.68 11.14 -29.41
CA VAL A 60 16.49 10.72 -30.57
C VAL A 60 15.86 11.08 -31.91
N PHE A 61 14.57 10.82 -32.09
CA PHE A 61 13.90 11.03 -33.37
C PHE A 61 13.41 12.48 -33.56
N GLY A 62 13.22 13.21 -32.46
CA GLY A 62 12.56 14.51 -32.44
C GLY A 62 11.05 14.38 -32.67
N SER A 63 10.27 15.31 -32.13
CA SER A 63 8.81 15.29 -32.18
C SER A 63 8.24 16.46 -32.99
N ASN A 64 6.92 16.42 -33.23
CA ASN A 64 6.14 17.59 -33.63
C ASN A 64 5.74 18.45 -32.43
N ILE A 65 5.75 17.90 -31.22
CA ILE A 65 5.47 18.63 -29.97
C ILE A 65 6.49 19.75 -29.80
N GLY A 66 6.00 20.97 -29.62
CA GLY A 66 6.83 22.19 -29.55
C GLY A 66 6.99 22.92 -30.89
N LEU A 67 6.53 22.35 -32.00
CA LEU A 67 6.42 23.09 -33.26
C LEU A 67 5.16 23.96 -33.25
N ASN A 68 5.30 25.16 -33.79
CA ASN A 68 4.21 26.05 -34.20
C ASN A 68 4.10 26.07 -35.73
N GLU A 69 3.13 26.80 -36.28
CA GLU A 69 2.90 26.86 -37.73
C GLU A 69 4.17 27.26 -38.51
N GLU A 70 4.89 28.28 -38.06
CA GLU A 70 6.10 28.78 -38.71
C GLU A 70 7.25 27.76 -38.65
N THR A 71 7.57 27.26 -37.46
CA THR A 71 8.68 26.31 -37.25
C THR A 71 8.39 24.95 -37.88
N ALA A 72 7.13 24.52 -37.96
CA ALA A 72 6.73 23.31 -38.67
C ALA A 72 7.02 23.41 -40.17
N MET A 73 6.80 24.58 -40.77
CA MET A 73 7.08 24.82 -42.19
C MET A 73 8.57 24.86 -42.50
N LEU A 74 9.40 25.30 -41.54
CA LEU A 74 10.86 25.33 -41.64
C LEU A 74 11.54 23.95 -41.53
N VAL A 75 10.83 22.91 -41.06
CA VAL A 75 11.39 21.54 -40.99
C VAL A 75 11.72 21.03 -42.40
N PRO A 76 12.96 20.56 -42.68
CA PRO A 76 13.29 19.97 -43.98
C PRO A 76 12.43 18.74 -44.29
N ASP A 77 12.02 18.57 -45.55
CA ASP A 77 11.11 17.48 -45.92
C ASP A 77 11.72 16.08 -45.72
N SER A 78 13.05 15.97 -45.77
CA SER A 78 13.81 14.76 -45.43
C SER A 78 13.66 14.34 -43.95
N GLU A 79 13.35 15.29 -43.06
CA GLU A 79 13.24 15.07 -41.62
C GLU A 79 11.81 14.77 -41.15
N ILE A 80 10.82 14.99 -42.01
CA ILE A 80 9.41 14.73 -41.70
C ILE A 80 9.15 13.28 -41.28
N PRO A 81 9.66 12.24 -41.98
CA PRO A 81 9.44 10.86 -41.56
C PRO A 81 10.06 10.54 -40.20
N ARG A 82 11.21 11.17 -39.89
CA ARG A 82 11.90 11.01 -38.60
C ARG A 82 11.05 11.60 -37.47
N ARG A 83 10.62 12.86 -37.63
CA ARG A 83 9.79 13.55 -36.62
C ARG A 83 8.40 12.95 -36.45
N ARG A 84 7.81 12.40 -37.53
CA ARG A 84 6.56 11.65 -37.44
C ARG A 84 6.69 10.43 -36.53
N LYS A 85 7.80 9.69 -36.60
CA LYS A 85 8.07 8.56 -35.69
C LYS A 85 8.19 9.03 -34.24
N GLY A 86 8.96 10.10 -33.99
CA GLY A 86 9.07 10.66 -32.63
C GLY A 86 7.75 11.19 -32.09
N ALA A 87 6.89 11.79 -32.92
CA ALA A 87 5.53 12.18 -32.52
C ALA A 87 4.65 10.98 -32.13
N ILE A 88 4.77 9.85 -32.85
CA ILE A 88 4.09 8.59 -32.47
C ILE A 88 4.63 8.09 -31.12
N PHE A 89 5.96 8.07 -30.93
CA PHE A 89 6.55 7.68 -29.65
C PHE A 89 6.11 8.60 -28.51
N ALA A 90 5.99 9.91 -28.75
CA ALA A 90 5.50 10.84 -27.74
C ALA A 90 4.05 10.59 -27.37
N PHE A 91 3.20 10.29 -28.36
CA PHE A 91 1.81 9.92 -28.13
C PHE A 91 1.70 8.66 -27.26
N VAL A 92 2.52 7.64 -27.54
CA VAL A 92 2.56 6.39 -26.76
C VAL A 92 3.20 6.61 -25.39
N ALA A 93 4.25 7.43 -25.27
CA ALA A 93 4.88 7.78 -24.01
C ALA A 93 3.86 8.41 -23.04
N TRP A 94 3.00 9.28 -23.56
CA TRP A 94 1.92 9.90 -22.80
C TRP A 94 0.87 8.88 -22.31
N LEU A 95 0.55 7.87 -23.13
CA LEU A 95 -0.30 6.76 -22.69
C LEU A 95 0.37 5.96 -21.58
N CYS A 96 1.64 5.58 -21.75
CA CYS A 96 2.39 4.89 -20.71
C CYS A 96 2.43 5.71 -19.41
N TYR A 97 2.56 7.03 -19.48
CA TYR A 97 2.48 7.92 -18.33
C TYR A 97 1.13 7.83 -17.60
N ILE A 98 0.00 7.88 -18.31
CA ILE A 98 -1.34 7.70 -17.71
C ILE A 98 -1.45 6.33 -17.03
N PHE A 99 -1.00 5.25 -17.66
CA PHE A 99 -1.00 3.94 -17.00
C PHE A 99 -0.10 3.91 -15.76
N LEU A 100 1.08 4.54 -15.84
CA LEU A 100 2.06 4.56 -14.76
C LEU A 100 1.53 5.29 -13.52
N VAL A 101 1.06 6.53 -13.70
CA VAL A 101 0.56 7.37 -12.60
C VAL A 101 -0.64 6.73 -11.89
N TRP A 102 -1.60 6.21 -12.65
CA TRP A 102 -2.76 5.56 -12.05
C TRP A 102 -2.42 4.19 -11.45
N ALA A 103 -1.38 3.49 -11.94
CA ALA A 103 -0.86 2.30 -11.29
C ALA A 103 -0.23 2.63 -9.93
N PHE A 104 0.54 3.72 -9.80
CA PHE A 104 1.04 4.18 -8.50
C PHE A 104 -0.08 4.47 -7.50
N LYS A 105 -1.13 5.18 -7.94
CA LYS A 105 -2.35 5.40 -7.15
C LYS A 105 -3.00 4.08 -6.75
N GLY A 106 -3.02 3.10 -7.66
CA GLY A 106 -3.48 1.73 -7.40
C GLY A 106 -2.72 1.07 -6.24
N VAL A 107 -1.38 1.10 -6.25
CA VAL A 107 -0.56 0.53 -5.16
C VAL A 107 -0.89 1.19 -3.82
N LEU A 108 -1.04 2.52 -3.79
CA LEU A 108 -1.42 3.26 -2.57
C LEU A 108 -2.84 2.92 -2.10
N MET A 109 -3.80 2.78 -3.02
CA MET A 109 -5.18 2.39 -2.71
C MET A 109 -5.27 1.01 -2.08
N PHE A 110 -4.55 0.01 -2.61
CA PHE A 110 -4.53 -1.31 -1.99
C PHE A 110 -3.89 -1.28 -0.60
N LEU A 111 -2.82 -0.51 -0.43
CA LEU A 111 -2.19 -0.30 0.87
C LEU A 111 -3.17 0.34 1.88
N TYR A 112 -3.86 1.42 1.50
CA TYR A 112 -4.82 2.08 2.38
C TYR A 112 -6.05 1.23 2.65
N ASN A 113 -6.54 0.46 1.67
CA ASN A 113 -7.66 -0.44 1.89
C ASN A 113 -7.30 -1.50 2.94
N ARG A 114 -6.07 -2.04 2.89
CA ARG A 114 -5.56 -2.99 3.89
C ARG A 114 -5.43 -2.33 5.28
N LEU A 115 -4.90 -1.11 5.36
CA LEU A 115 -4.73 -0.39 6.63
C LEU A 115 -6.06 0.02 7.26
N THR A 116 -7.09 0.24 6.45
CA THR A 116 -8.42 0.66 6.90
C THR A 116 -9.41 -0.49 7.06
N MET A 117 -8.99 -1.74 6.89
CA MET A 117 -9.88 -2.92 7.04
C MET A 117 -10.63 -2.91 8.38
N GLY A 118 -11.96 -3.03 8.32
CA GLY A 118 -12.82 -3.06 9.50
C GLY A 118 -13.13 -1.69 10.12
N LEU A 119 -12.60 -0.60 9.55
CA LEU A 119 -12.89 0.78 9.96
C LEU A 119 -13.88 1.44 9.01
N TRP A 120 -14.61 2.47 9.48
CA TRP A 120 -15.52 3.24 8.61
C TRP A 120 -14.76 3.93 7.46
N GLN A 121 -13.49 4.30 7.70
CA GLN A 121 -12.54 4.85 6.74
C GLN A 121 -12.35 3.95 5.50
N GLN A 122 -12.64 2.65 5.60
CA GLN A 122 -12.63 1.74 4.44
C GLN A 122 -13.63 2.16 3.36
N LYS A 123 -14.81 2.67 3.77
CA LYS A 123 -15.82 3.17 2.84
C LYS A 123 -15.31 4.39 2.07
N LEU A 124 -14.56 5.27 2.74
CA LEU A 124 -13.90 6.43 2.11
C LEU A 124 -12.84 5.97 1.11
N THR A 125 -11.96 5.05 1.51
CA THR A 125 -10.93 4.47 0.62
C THR A 125 -11.54 3.88 -0.64
N ARG A 126 -12.65 3.13 -0.53
CA ARG A 126 -13.35 2.57 -1.69
C ARG A 126 -13.95 3.65 -2.60
N ARG A 127 -14.54 4.71 -2.05
CA ARG A 127 -15.09 5.84 -2.83
C ARG A 127 -13.99 6.56 -3.60
N VAL A 128 -12.87 6.86 -2.94
CA VAL A 128 -11.69 7.47 -3.58
C VAL A 128 -11.10 6.54 -4.65
N GLY A 129 -11.05 5.23 -4.39
CA GLY A 129 -10.63 4.24 -5.37
C GLY A 129 -11.50 4.22 -6.63
N ILE A 130 -12.82 4.29 -6.49
CA ILE A 130 -13.76 4.40 -7.63
C ILE A 130 -13.50 5.70 -8.42
N LEU A 131 -13.29 6.82 -7.73
CA LEU A 131 -12.93 8.08 -8.36
C LEU A 131 -11.60 7.99 -9.14
N CYS A 132 -10.59 7.30 -8.59
CA CYS A 132 -9.31 7.08 -9.29
C CYS A 132 -9.50 6.26 -10.57
N VAL A 133 -10.34 5.22 -10.54
CA VAL A 133 -10.65 4.42 -11.73
C VAL A 133 -11.43 5.26 -12.76
N ALA A 134 -12.42 6.06 -12.32
CA ALA A 134 -13.18 6.92 -13.22
C ALA A 134 -12.30 7.97 -13.92
N THR A 135 -11.41 8.61 -13.15
CA THR A 135 -10.45 9.59 -13.71
C THR A 135 -9.40 8.95 -14.60
N PHE A 136 -9.01 7.69 -14.36
CA PHE A 136 -8.15 6.95 -15.27
C PHE A 136 -8.79 6.84 -16.66
N PHE A 137 -10.03 6.33 -16.72
CA PHE A 137 -10.75 6.18 -17.98
C PHE A 137 -11.01 7.53 -18.64
N ALA A 138 -11.34 8.57 -17.86
CA ALA A 138 -11.51 9.92 -18.37
C ALA A 138 -10.21 10.44 -19.02
N SER A 139 -9.07 10.35 -18.35
CA SER A 139 -7.76 10.79 -18.87
C SER A 139 -7.32 9.97 -20.08
N PHE A 140 -7.50 8.65 -20.05
CA PHE A 140 -7.19 7.77 -21.16
C PHE A 140 -8.02 8.11 -22.41
N LEU A 141 -9.34 8.22 -22.26
CA LEU A 141 -10.23 8.56 -23.36
C LEU A 141 -9.96 9.99 -23.88
N LEU A 142 -9.74 10.94 -22.98
CA LEU A 142 -9.43 12.31 -23.35
C LEU A 142 -8.13 12.38 -24.16
N HIS A 143 -7.11 11.60 -23.80
CA HIS A 143 -5.86 11.50 -24.58
C HIS A 143 -6.11 10.87 -25.95
N MET A 144 -6.81 9.74 -26.00
CA MET A 144 -7.11 9.04 -27.26
C MET A 144 -7.97 9.86 -28.23
N LEU A 145 -8.90 10.66 -27.70
CA LEU A 145 -9.85 11.47 -28.48
C LEU A 145 -9.42 12.94 -28.62
N SER A 146 -8.22 13.29 -28.15
CA SER A 146 -7.73 14.67 -28.14
C SER A 146 -7.61 15.32 -29.53
N CYS A 147 -7.38 14.51 -30.56
CA CYS A 147 -7.26 14.97 -31.94
C CYS A 147 -7.89 13.92 -32.87
N LEU A 148 -8.86 14.35 -33.68
CA LEU A 148 -9.61 13.50 -34.61
C LEU A 148 -9.56 14.13 -36.00
N PRO A 149 -9.13 13.37 -37.04
CA PRO A 149 -8.65 11.99 -37.00
C PRO A 149 -7.28 11.83 -36.33
N THR A 150 -7.07 10.74 -35.59
CA THR A 150 -5.87 10.53 -34.75
C THR A 150 -4.54 10.67 -35.50
N HIS A 151 -4.52 10.43 -36.82
CA HIS A 151 -3.33 10.59 -37.64
C HIS A 151 -2.76 12.01 -37.68
N GLN A 152 -3.58 13.01 -37.38
CA GLN A 152 -3.16 14.41 -37.27
C GLN A 152 -2.29 14.65 -36.02
N SER A 153 -2.39 13.79 -34.99
CA SER A 153 -1.58 13.92 -33.76
C SER A 153 -0.08 13.77 -34.02
N TRP A 154 0.30 13.04 -35.07
CA TRP A 154 1.71 12.84 -35.47
C TRP A 154 2.03 13.44 -36.85
N GLN A 155 1.18 14.36 -37.32
CA GLN A 155 1.42 15.09 -38.56
C GLN A 155 2.39 16.25 -38.29
N VAL A 156 3.35 16.43 -39.20
CA VAL A 156 4.36 17.51 -39.14
C VAL A 156 4.05 18.58 -40.18
N LYS A 157 3.83 18.18 -41.44
CA LYS A 157 3.37 19.04 -42.54
C LYS A 157 2.20 18.38 -43.30
N PRO A 158 1.21 19.15 -43.78
CA PRO A 158 0.93 20.54 -43.38
C PRO A 158 0.63 20.63 -41.87
N TYR A 159 0.75 21.81 -41.26
CA TYR A 159 0.58 21.97 -39.82
C TYR A 159 -0.85 21.59 -39.39
N PRO A 160 -1.06 20.65 -38.44
CA PRO A 160 -2.40 20.19 -38.05
C PRO A 160 -3.10 21.13 -37.05
N GLY A 161 -2.44 22.20 -36.61
CA GLY A 161 -2.95 23.15 -35.62
C GLY A 161 -2.44 22.87 -34.19
N ASP A 162 -2.51 23.90 -33.34
CA ASP A 162 -2.02 23.86 -31.95
C ASP A 162 -2.78 22.86 -31.09
N ASN A 163 -4.07 22.67 -31.37
CA ASN A 163 -4.92 21.73 -30.64
C ASN A 163 -4.44 20.28 -30.76
N CYS A 164 -3.85 19.90 -31.91
CA CYS A 164 -3.34 18.55 -32.15
C CYS A 164 -1.84 18.42 -31.84
N THR A 165 -1.07 19.51 -31.94
CA THR A 165 0.39 19.51 -31.75
C THR A 165 0.79 19.76 -30.28
N LEU A 166 0.24 20.82 -29.67
CA LEU A 166 0.59 21.25 -28.29
C LEU A 166 -0.40 20.68 -27.25
N ARG A 167 -1.66 20.49 -27.65
CA ARG A 167 -2.72 19.86 -26.83
C ARG A 167 -2.84 20.44 -25.39
N PRO A 168 -2.82 21.78 -25.19
CA PRO A 168 -2.73 22.38 -23.86
C PRO A 168 -3.92 22.02 -22.96
N LEU A 169 -5.13 21.98 -23.51
CA LEU A 169 -6.34 21.62 -22.75
C LEU A 169 -6.30 20.17 -22.28
N ASN A 170 -5.87 19.23 -23.14
CA ASN A 170 -5.72 17.83 -22.77
C ASN A 170 -4.73 17.68 -21.62
N TYR A 171 -3.58 18.35 -21.73
CA TYR A 171 -2.56 18.36 -20.70
C TYR A 171 -3.11 18.88 -19.37
N ILE A 172 -3.71 20.08 -19.36
CA ILE A 172 -4.23 20.72 -18.14
C ILE A 172 -5.29 19.87 -17.47
N VAL A 173 -6.26 19.34 -18.22
CA VAL A 173 -7.34 18.54 -17.64
C VAL A 173 -6.79 17.27 -17.00
N ILE A 174 -5.87 16.56 -17.67
CA ILE A 174 -5.31 15.32 -17.12
C ILE A 174 -4.49 15.58 -15.86
N GLU A 175 -3.67 16.64 -15.85
CA GLU A 175 -2.89 17.03 -14.67
C GLU A 175 -3.80 17.47 -13.50
N VAL A 176 -4.89 18.20 -13.77
CA VAL A 176 -5.87 18.56 -12.74
C VAL A 176 -6.54 17.32 -12.14
N LEU A 177 -6.93 16.34 -12.97
CA LEU A 177 -7.49 15.07 -12.49
C LEU A 177 -6.46 14.26 -11.68
N ASN A 178 -5.20 14.28 -12.10
CA ASN A 178 -4.10 13.65 -11.38
C ASN A 178 -3.95 14.25 -9.97
N ILE A 179 -3.78 15.58 -9.88
CA ILE A 179 -3.60 16.28 -8.60
C ILE A 179 -4.84 16.14 -7.71
N ALA A 180 -6.05 16.29 -8.27
CA ALA A 180 -7.30 16.17 -7.51
C ALA A 180 -7.45 14.77 -6.89
N THR A 181 -7.08 13.73 -7.62
CA THR A 181 -7.09 12.37 -7.07
C THR A 181 -6.01 12.16 -6.01
N ASP A 182 -4.81 12.72 -6.15
CA ASP A 182 -3.79 12.64 -5.11
C ASP A 182 -4.23 13.31 -3.81
N VAL A 183 -4.86 14.48 -3.89
CA VAL A 183 -5.45 15.14 -2.71
C VAL A 183 -6.50 14.24 -2.06
N GLY A 184 -7.37 13.61 -2.85
CA GLY A 184 -8.36 12.66 -2.34
C GLY A 184 -7.73 11.46 -1.62
N ILE A 185 -6.63 10.93 -2.16
CA ILE A 185 -5.85 9.85 -1.56
C ILE A 185 -5.21 10.29 -0.24
N MET A 186 -4.67 11.50 -0.17
CA MET A 186 -4.06 12.05 1.06
C MET A 186 -5.05 12.36 2.17
N CYS A 187 -6.32 12.60 1.83
CA CYS A 187 -7.37 12.80 2.82
C CYS A 187 -7.74 11.52 3.58
N ILE A 188 -7.43 10.33 3.06
CA ILE A 188 -7.76 9.04 3.70
C ILE A 188 -7.08 8.85 5.07
N PRO A 189 -5.76 9.07 5.24
CA PRO A 189 -5.10 8.91 6.53
C PRO A 189 -5.47 9.98 7.57
N ILE A 190 -5.99 11.15 7.18
CA ILE A 190 -6.24 12.27 8.12
C ILE A 190 -7.25 11.89 9.23
N PRO A 191 -8.47 11.38 8.90
CA PRO A 191 -9.41 10.94 9.93
C PRO A 191 -8.87 9.79 10.77
N LEU A 192 -8.04 8.92 10.19
CA LEU A 192 -7.45 7.78 10.90
C LEU A 192 -6.48 8.25 11.99
N ILE A 193 -5.66 9.27 11.69
CA ILE A 193 -4.72 9.86 12.66
C ILE A 193 -5.49 10.64 13.74
N ALA A 194 -6.58 11.33 13.39
CA ALA A 194 -7.32 12.19 14.31
C ALA A 194 -8.16 11.42 15.35
N THR A 195 -8.67 10.23 15.01
CA THR A 195 -9.68 9.53 15.85
C THR A 195 -9.21 8.23 16.46
N SER A 196 -8.10 7.64 16.01
CA SER A 196 -7.71 6.29 16.42
C SER A 196 -6.59 6.28 17.47
N LYS A 197 -6.74 5.43 18.49
CA LYS A 197 -5.66 4.98 19.40
C LYS A 197 -4.71 4.04 18.64
N VAL A 198 -4.25 4.46 17.47
CA VAL A 198 -3.34 3.67 16.64
C VAL A 198 -1.99 3.54 17.33
N PRO A 199 -1.37 2.35 17.32
CA PRO A 199 -0.03 2.17 17.86
C PRO A 199 0.96 3.10 17.14
N LEU A 200 1.93 3.63 17.88
CA LEU A 200 2.92 4.62 17.41
C LEU A 200 3.54 4.23 16.05
N THR A 201 3.79 2.94 15.86
CA THR A 201 4.35 2.35 14.63
C THR A 201 3.47 2.59 13.39
N GLN A 202 2.14 2.54 13.52
CA GLN A 202 1.21 2.83 12.43
C GLN A 202 1.07 4.34 12.21
N LYS A 203 1.07 5.14 13.29
CA LYS A 203 1.05 6.60 13.20
C LYS A 203 2.26 7.16 12.45
N ILE A 204 3.46 6.62 12.70
CA ILE A 204 4.68 6.98 11.96
C ILE A 204 4.56 6.63 10.46
N ILE A 205 4.01 5.47 10.11
CA ILE A 205 3.82 5.08 8.70
C ILE A 205 2.88 6.06 8.00
N LEU A 206 1.77 6.41 8.66
CA LEU A 206 0.80 7.35 8.10
C LEU A 206 1.40 8.75 7.92
N CYS A 207 2.20 9.22 8.88
CA CYS A 207 2.94 10.48 8.73
C CYS A 207 3.91 10.45 7.55
N VAL A 208 4.74 9.40 7.44
CA VAL A 208 5.69 9.26 6.33
C VAL A 208 4.94 9.24 5.00
N LEU A 209 3.87 8.45 4.90
CA LEU A 209 3.03 8.36 3.70
C LEU A 209 2.40 9.69 3.31
N PHE A 210 1.89 10.43 4.30
CA PHE A 210 1.31 11.76 4.08
C PHE A 210 2.37 12.75 3.58
N SER A 211 3.55 12.78 4.20
CA SER A 211 4.67 13.64 3.77
C SER A 211 5.14 13.31 2.36
N THR A 212 5.31 12.02 2.04
CA THR A 212 5.70 11.59 0.68
C THR A 212 4.62 11.93 -0.34
N GLY A 213 3.35 11.83 0.05
CA GLY A 213 2.23 12.19 -0.79
C GLY A 213 2.13 13.66 -1.14
N LEU A 214 2.37 14.53 -0.15
CA LEU A 214 2.48 15.97 -0.38
C LEU A 214 3.61 16.27 -1.36
N PHE A 215 4.73 15.57 -1.25
CA PHE A 215 5.86 15.73 -2.17
C PHE A 215 5.50 15.36 -3.61
N VAL A 216 4.76 14.26 -3.84
CA VAL A 216 4.25 13.91 -5.18
C VAL A 216 3.37 15.02 -5.76
N ILE A 217 2.45 15.57 -4.97
CA ILE A 217 1.58 16.66 -5.42
C ILE A 217 2.41 17.89 -5.83
N VAL A 218 3.43 18.24 -5.04
CA VAL A 218 4.34 19.34 -5.38
C VAL A 218 5.07 19.06 -6.69
N THR A 219 5.57 17.84 -6.91
CA THR A 219 6.23 17.48 -8.17
C THR A 219 5.29 17.55 -9.38
N SER A 220 4.04 17.11 -9.26
CA SER A 220 3.04 17.23 -10.33
C SER A 220 2.69 18.69 -10.63
N ILE A 221 2.58 19.55 -9.60
CA ILE A 221 2.37 21.00 -9.79
C ILE A 221 3.58 21.63 -10.50
N LEU A 222 4.80 21.30 -10.11
CA LEU A 222 6.01 21.82 -10.75
C LEU A 222 6.08 21.39 -12.21
N ARG A 223 5.79 20.12 -12.51
CA ARG A 223 5.67 19.63 -13.89
C ARG A 223 4.61 20.41 -14.66
N ALA A 224 3.41 20.60 -14.10
CA ALA A 224 2.36 21.37 -14.75
C ALA A 224 2.79 22.81 -15.04
N TYR A 225 3.46 23.45 -14.09
CA TYR A 225 3.97 24.82 -14.23
C TYR A 225 5.05 24.92 -15.32
N TYR A 226 6.08 24.07 -15.28
CA TYR A 226 7.19 24.12 -16.24
C TYR A 226 6.79 23.68 -17.64
N SER A 227 5.94 22.65 -17.77
CA SER A 227 5.45 22.21 -19.09
C SER A 227 4.56 23.24 -19.77
N VAL A 228 3.77 24.02 -19.01
CA VAL A 228 2.94 25.09 -19.59
C VAL A 228 3.78 26.32 -19.92
N ARG A 229 4.72 26.71 -19.03
CA ARG A 229 5.56 27.89 -19.24
C ARG A 229 6.56 27.70 -20.37
N ASN A 230 7.12 26.50 -20.50
CA ASN A 230 8.09 26.14 -21.52
C ASN A 230 7.52 25.08 -22.45
N ILE A 231 6.29 25.29 -22.96
CA ILE A 231 5.59 24.31 -23.80
C ILE A 231 6.34 23.98 -25.11
N TYR A 232 7.30 24.82 -25.48
CA TYR A 232 8.19 24.65 -26.62
C TYR A 232 9.47 23.86 -26.29
N ASP A 233 9.86 23.77 -25.01
CA ASP A 233 11.06 23.05 -24.56
C ASP A 233 10.71 21.62 -24.18
N LEU A 234 10.74 20.75 -25.19
CA LEU A 234 10.44 19.33 -25.03
C LEU A 234 11.31 18.68 -23.95
N ASP A 235 12.61 18.97 -23.91
CA ASP A 235 13.56 18.36 -22.97
C ASP A 235 13.20 18.64 -21.50
N VAL A 236 12.74 19.86 -21.20
CA VAL A 236 12.32 20.24 -19.85
C VAL A 236 11.08 19.45 -19.43
N ALA A 237 10.10 19.30 -20.34
CA ALA A 237 8.90 18.53 -20.08
C ALA A 237 9.19 17.03 -19.88
N LEU A 238 10.09 16.46 -20.70
CA LEU A 238 10.54 15.06 -20.56
C LEU A 238 11.26 14.82 -19.23
N ALA A 239 12.16 15.72 -18.82
CA ALA A 239 12.87 15.63 -17.55
C ALA A 239 11.92 15.62 -16.35
N TRP A 240 10.96 16.55 -16.32
CA TRP A 240 9.98 16.62 -15.23
C TRP A 240 9.06 15.40 -15.18
N ALA A 241 8.73 14.81 -16.33
CA ALA A 241 7.96 13.58 -16.38
C ALA A 241 8.71 12.38 -15.78
N SER A 242 10.02 12.28 -16.05
CA SER A 242 10.88 11.25 -15.45
C SER A 242 11.00 11.42 -13.94
N ARG A 243 11.28 12.66 -13.48
CA ARG A 243 11.42 12.99 -12.06
C ARG A 243 10.17 12.63 -11.25
N GLU A 244 8.99 12.97 -11.76
CA GLU A 244 7.72 12.64 -11.10
C GLU A 244 7.54 11.12 -10.95
N ALA A 245 7.85 10.35 -12.00
CA ALA A 245 7.80 8.89 -11.95
C ALA A 245 8.78 8.33 -10.92
N PHE A 246 10.03 8.82 -10.92
CA PHE A 246 11.06 8.42 -9.97
C PHE A 246 10.66 8.69 -8.52
N VAL A 247 10.17 9.90 -8.24
CA VAL A 247 9.66 10.29 -6.92
C VAL A 247 8.50 9.39 -6.50
N SER A 248 7.56 9.13 -7.41
CA SER A 248 6.41 8.26 -7.15
C SER A 248 6.83 6.84 -6.78
N VAL A 249 7.88 6.29 -7.40
CA VAL A 249 8.45 4.98 -7.03
C VAL A 249 8.95 4.99 -5.59
N ILE A 250 9.71 6.01 -5.18
CA ILE A 250 10.22 6.14 -3.81
C ILE A 250 9.06 6.13 -2.81
N VAL A 251 8.04 6.96 -3.07
CA VAL A 251 6.85 7.10 -2.23
C VAL A 251 6.10 5.78 -2.10
N VAL A 252 5.83 5.14 -3.24
CA VAL A 252 5.08 3.89 -3.29
C VAL A 252 5.86 2.77 -2.63
N CYS A 253 7.20 2.74 -2.74
CA CYS A 253 8.04 1.69 -2.18
C CYS A 253 8.27 1.83 -0.66
N ALA A 254 8.30 3.05 -0.12
CA ALA A 254 8.67 3.34 1.27
C ALA A 254 7.95 2.46 2.34
N PRO A 255 6.62 2.21 2.27
CA PRO A 255 5.93 1.37 3.26
C PRO A 255 6.39 -0.09 3.29
N GLY A 256 6.84 -0.62 2.15
CA GLY A 256 7.27 -2.01 1.99
C GLY A 256 8.70 -2.29 2.46
N ILE A 257 9.54 -1.25 2.59
CA ILE A 257 10.94 -1.39 2.99
C ILE A 257 11.09 -1.39 4.53
N LYS A 258 10.09 -0.87 5.27
CA LYS A 258 10.03 -0.84 6.74
C LYS A 258 10.49 -2.12 7.48
N PRO A 259 10.05 -3.34 7.12
CA PRO A 259 10.48 -4.55 7.82
C PRO A 259 11.99 -4.83 7.77
N LEU A 260 12.72 -4.31 6.76
CA LEU A 260 14.19 -4.44 6.72
C LEU A 260 14.88 -3.56 7.75
N PHE A 261 14.39 -2.34 7.98
CA PHE A 261 14.98 -1.44 8.97
C PHE A 261 14.90 -2.00 10.39
N ARG A 262 13.96 -2.90 10.66
CA ARG A 262 13.86 -3.60 11.95
C ARG A 262 14.81 -4.80 12.07
N LYS A 263 15.29 -5.36 10.96
CA LYS A 263 16.31 -6.42 10.91
C LYS A 263 17.73 -5.86 10.85
N PHE A 264 17.92 -4.68 10.27
CA PHE A 264 19.24 -4.06 10.12
C PHE A 264 19.64 -3.31 11.39
N SER A 265 20.42 -3.98 12.24
CA SER A 265 20.83 -3.50 13.58
C SER A 265 21.50 -2.11 13.59
N TRP A 266 22.04 -1.66 12.45
CA TRP A 266 22.69 -0.36 12.29
C TRP A 266 21.70 0.82 12.33
N PHE A 267 20.49 0.69 11.76
CA PHE A 267 19.47 1.76 11.79
C PHE A 267 18.73 1.84 13.13
N SER A 268 18.60 0.72 13.86
CA SER A 268 18.08 0.72 15.23
C SER A 268 18.97 1.48 16.22
N LYS A 269 20.26 1.68 15.91
CA LYS A 269 21.16 2.52 16.72
C LYS A 269 21.00 4.02 16.44
N ILE A 270 20.47 4.40 15.28
CA ILE A 270 20.26 5.81 14.87
C ILE A 270 18.88 6.32 15.31
N PHE A 271 17.85 5.46 15.26
CA PHE A 271 16.48 5.82 15.66
C PHE A 271 16.02 5.22 17.00
N GLY A 272 16.79 4.29 17.56
CA GLY A 272 16.60 3.82 18.94
C GLY A 272 17.28 4.81 19.87
N GLY A 273 16.49 5.69 20.49
CA GLY A 273 16.98 6.51 21.59
C GLY A 273 17.66 5.63 22.63
N HIS A 274 18.83 6.06 23.10
CA HIS A 274 19.49 5.51 24.27
C HIS A 274 18.50 5.55 25.45
N SER A 275 17.81 4.45 25.70
CA SER A 275 17.33 4.13 27.03
C SER A 275 18.45 3.34 27.69
N ASP A 276 19.38 4.06 28.32
CA ASP A 276 20.25 3.49 29.36
C ASP A 276 19.35 3.07 30.52
N GLY A 277 18.73 1.90 30.37
CA GLY A 277 18.08 1.18 31.44
C GLY A 277 19.15 0.46 32.23
N SER A 278 19.76 1.16 33.19
CA SER A 278 20.53 0.57 34.27
C SER A 278 19.79 -0.65 34.80
N THR A 279 20.38 -1.83 34.63
CA THR A 279 19.85 -3.10 35.11
C THR A 279 19.82 -3.06 36.65
N PRO A 280 18.66 -3.11 37.33
CA PRO A 280 18.67 -3.36 38.76
C PRO A 280 18.95 -4.84 38.95
N GLY A 281 20.04 -5.13 39.68
CA GLY A 281 20.46 -6.48 40.00
C GLY A 281 19.32 -7.34 40.53
N ARG A 282 19.16 -8.51 39.93
CA ARG A 282 18.27 -9.59 40.36
C ARG A 282 18.73 -10.07 41.74
N ARG A 283 18.19 -9.49 42.82
CA ARG A 283 18.25 -10.07 44.17
C ARG A 283 17.34 -11.30 44.18
N THR A 284 17.93 -12.48 44.03
CA THR A 284 17.31 -13.75 44.41
C THR A 284 17.13 -13.78 45.93
N GLY A 285 15.95 -13.39 46.39
CA GLY A 285 15.53 -13.60 47.77
C GLY A 285 15.24 -15.08 48.00
N ARG A 286 16.18 -15.77 48.64
CA ARG A 286 16.00 -17.13 49.15
C ARG A 286 15.32 -17.01 50.51
N SER A 287 14.00 -17.17 50.58
CA SER A 287 13.30 -17.39 51.84
C SER A 287 13.26 -18.89 52.12
N SER A 288 14.14 -19.39 52.98
CA SER A 288 14.03 -20.73 53.56
C SER A 288 13.04 -20.68 54.72
N MET A 289 11.87 -21.28 54.55
CA MET A 289 11.05 -21.70 55.68
C MET A 289 11.60 -23.04 56.19
N PHE A 290 12.01 -23.06 57.45
CA PHE A 290 12.38 -24.26 58.18
C PHE A 290 11.09 -24.85 58.74
N ASP A 291 10.75 -26.08 58.34
CA ASP A 291 9.73 -26.87 59.02
C ASP A 291 10.32 -28.22 59.43
N GLN A 292 9.99 -28.64 60.63
CA GLN A 292 10.64 -29.69 61.39
C GLN A 292 9.95 -31.03 61.12
N ASN A 293 10.17 -31.60 59.93
CA ASN A 293 10.15 -33.05 59.71
C ASN A 293 10.59 -33.38 58.26
N GLY A 294 11.72 -34.08 58.15
CA GLY A 294 12.40 -34.32 56.88
C GLY A 294 11.57 -35.09 55.87
N THR A 295 11.11 -34.38 54.83
CA THR A 295 10.77 -34.95 53.53
C THR A 295 11.05 -33.94 52.43
N PHE A 296 11.91 -34.29 51.48
CA PHE A 296 12.34 -33.44 50.37
C PHE A 296 11.46 -33.69 49.15
N ALA A 297 10.61 -32.72 48.78
CA ALA A 297 9.93 -32.72 47.50
C ALA A 297 10.47 -31.55 46.65
N THR A 298 11.29 -31.86 45.65
CA THR A 298 11.69 -30.89 44.63
C THR A 298 10.66 -30.90 43.51
N ILE A 299 9.88 -29.83 43.40
CA ILE A 299 9.08 -29.56 42.19
C ILE A 299 9.91 -28.64 41.31
N SER A 300 10.60 -29.21 40.32
CA SER A 300 11.20 -28.44 39.23
C SER A 300 10.11 -28.10 38.22
N VAL A 301 9.62 -26.85 38.23
CA VAL A 301 8.86 -26.31 37.11
C VAL A 301 9.86 -25.91 36.03
N ALA A 302 9.96 -26.71 34.98
CA ALA A 302 10.68 -26.35 33.77
C ALA A 302 9.85 -25.32 33.00
N GLU A 303 10.25 -24.05 33.06
CA GLU A 303 9.64 -22.96 32.30
C GLU A 303 10.14 -23.05 30.84
N GLY A 304 9.32 -23.69 29.99
CA GLY A 304 9.55 -23.80 28.55
C GLY A 304 9.51 -22.41 27.89
N LYS A 305 10.61 -22.03 27.24
CA LYS A 305 10.70 -20.86 26.36
C LYS A 305 10.32 -21.25 24.94
N ASN A 306 9.66 -20.29 24.28
CA ASN A 306 9.37 -20.14 22.85
C ASN A 306 8.07 -20.75 22.35
N GLU A 307 6.97 -20.00 22.48
CA GLU A 307 5.89 -20.04 21.51
C GLU A 307 5.86 -18.75 20.68
N GLN A 308 5.95 -18.96 19.36
CA GLN A 308 5.75 -17.99 18.31
C GLN A 308 4.27 -17.63 18.23
N LEU A 309 3.96 -16.33 18.23
CA LEU A 309 2.60 -15.83 17.99
C LEU A 309 2.26 -15.95 16.49
N GLU A 310 1.75 -17.10 16.07
CA GLU A 310 0.88 -17.22 14.90
C GLU A 310 -0.55 -16.83 15.29
N MET A 311 -1.06 -15.75 14.70
CA MET A 311 -2.49 -15.45 14.74
C MET A 311 -3.18 -16.10 13.53
N ALA A 312 -3.63 -17.34 13.71
CA ALA A 312 -4.63 -17.96 12.84
C ALA A 312 -5.97 -18.01 13.59
N GLY A 313 -6.96 -17.31 13.04
CA GLY A 313 -8.31 -17.26 13.59
C GLY A 313 -8.95 -18.65 13.60
N ARG A 314 -9.38 -19.10 14.79
CA ARG A 314 -10.31 -20.20 14.92
C ARG A 314 -11.23 -19.94 16.11
N TRP A 315 -12.53 -19.85 15.81
CA TRP A 315 -13.60 -19.66 16.78
C TRP A 315 -13.66 -20.86 17.74
N ILE A 316 -13.42 -20.64 19.04
CA ILE A 316 -13.66 -21.62 20.10
C ILE A 316 -14.79 -21.10 20.99
N LYS A 317 -15.86 -21.90 21.07
CA LYS A 317 -17.05 -21.68 21.91
C LYS A 317 -16.63 -21.63 23.39
N LYS A 318 -17.08 -20.60 24.11
CA LYS A 318 -16.92 -20.45 25.57
C LYS A 318 -17.68 -21.56 26.31
N THR A 319 -16.95 -22.50 26.91
CA THR A 319 -17.43 -23.31 28.04
C THR A 319 -17.13 -22.57 29.36
N LYS A 320 -18.15 -22.54 30.21
CA LYS A 320 -18.25 -21.73 31.43
C LYS A 320 -17.55 -22.45 32.59
N THR A 321 -16.33 -22.04 32.96
CA THR A 321 -15.67 -22.49 34.19
C THR A 321 -16.20 -21.72 35.40
N LYS A 322 -16.78 -22.47 36.35
CA LYS A 322 -17.28 -22.00 37.65
C LYS A 322 -16.11 -21.50 38.50
N ARG A 323 -16.28 -20.32 39.11
CA ARG A 323 -15.48 -19.82 40.24
C ARG A 323 -15.79 -20.70 41.46
N LEU A 324 -14.78 -21.29 42.09
CA LEU A 324 -14.89 -21.77 43.47
C LEU A 324 -14.43 -20.66 44.40
N SER A 325 -15.32 -20.29 45.32
CA SER A 325 -15.05 -19.41 46.45
C SER A 325 -14.90 -20.28 47.69
N SER A 326 -13.90 -19.95 48.48
CA SER A 326 -13.62 -20.49 49.82
C SER A 326 -14.80 -20.27 50.76
N GLY A 327 -15.20 -21.31 51.51
CA GLY A 327 -16.31 -21.23 52.48
C GLY A 327 -16.67 -22.58 53.09
N ASP A 328 -15.86 -22.97 54.08
CA ASP A 328 -16.08 -23.88 55.21
C ASP A 328 -17.52 -24.38 55.50
N SER A 329 -17.71 -25.70 55.61
CA SER A 329 -18.51 -26.44 56.64
C SER A 329 -18.70 -27.93 56.28
N GLN A 330 -18.73 -28.76 57.32
CA GLN A 330 -18.71 -30.24 57.45
C GLN A 330 -19.89 -30.93 56.72
N GLU A 331 -19.92 -32.21 56.30
CA GLU A 331 -19.85 -33.51 57.02
C GLU A 331 -20.14 -34.66 55.98
N HIS A 332 -19.32 -35.73 55.85
CA HIS A 332 -19.45 -37.11 56.38
C HIS A 332 -20.15 -38.18 55.47
N ILE A 333 -19.41 -39.27 55.13
CA ILE A 333 -19.72 -40.66 54.64
C ILE A 333 -20.46 -40.79 53.27
N ILE A 334 -20.18 -41.71 52.32
CA ILE A 334 -19.61 -43.07 52.29
C ILE A 334 -18.81 -43.27 51.00
N ASP A 335 -17.70 -43.99 51.13
CA ASP A 335 -16.82 -44.51 50.08
C ASP A 335 -17.33 -45.88 49.60
N SER A 336 -17.43 -46.11 48.29
CA SER A 336 -17.50 -47.48 47.76
C SER A 336 -17.24 -47.53 46.25
N ASP A 337 -16.07 -48.10 45.93
CA ASP A 337 -15.77 -49.10 44.90
C ASP A 337 -16.18 -48.81 43.44
N ALA A 338 -15.23 -48.69 42.50
CA ALA A 338 -14.40 -49.74 41.90
C ALA A 338 -15.03 -50.35 40.63
N GLY A 339 -14.18 -50.64 39.65
CA GLY A 339 -14.52 -51.44 38.46
C GLY A 339 -14.42 -50.65 37.16
N GLU A 340 -13.22 -50.46 36.60
CA GLU A 340 -12.66 -51.27 35.52
C GLU A 340 -13.28 -51.09 34.11
N ARG A 341 -12.42 -50.57 33.20
CA ARG A 341 -12.07 -51.14 31.88
C ARG A 341 -13.18 -51.39 30.82
N ARG A 342 -13.12 -50.63 29.70
CA ARG A 342 -12.54 -51.02 28.38
C ARG A 342 -13.28 -50.40 27.15
N LYS A 343 -12.43 -49.92 26.23
CA LYS A 343 -12.43 -49.99 24.75
C LYS A 343 -13.69 -49.68 23.91
N HIS A 344 -13.50 -48.62 23.10
CA HIS A 344 -13.50 -48.56 21.62
C HIS A 344 -14.77 -48.94 20.84
N GLY A 345 -15.33 -47.92 20.18
CA GLY A 345 -15.84 -47.98 18.80
C GLY A 345 -17.26 -48.51 18.62
N ASP A 346 -18.23 -47.62 18.50
CA ASP A 346 -19.15 -47.57 17.35
C ASP A 346 -20.13 -46.39 17.45
N GLU A 347 -20.45 -45.84 16.28
CA GLU A 347 -21.23 -44.63 16.03
C GLU A 347 -22.67 -44.74 16.57
N ASN A 348 -23.11 -43.76 17.38
CA ASN A 348 -24.51 -43.59 17.73
C ASN A 348 -24.96 -42.16 17.45
N ILE A 349 -25.97 -42.03 16.57
CA ILE A 349 -26.67 -40.79 16.23
C ILE A 349 -27.43 -40.31 17.47
N VAL A 350 -27.07 -39.14 18.00
CA VAL A 350 -27.75 -38.53 19.15
C VAL A 350 -28.84 -37.58 18.66
N VAL A 351 -30.10 -38.03 18.78
CA VAL A 351 -31.30 -37.20 18.58
C VAL A 351 -31.48 -36.32 19.80
N THR A 352 -31.57 -35.00 19.62
CA THR A 352 -31.83 -34.04 20.71
C THR A 352 -33.23 -33.46 20.56
N THR A 353 -34.11 -33.76 21.51
CA THR A 353 -35.49 -33.24 21.57
C THR A 353 -35.50 -31.91 22.32
N GLU A 354 -36.06 -30.87 21.72
CA GLU A 354 -36.19 -29.55 22.33
C GLU A 354 -37.58 -29.41 22.97
N TYR A 355 -37.64 -29.14 24.28
CA TYR A 355 -38.89 -28.85 25.00
C TYR A 355 -38.96 -27.36 25.31
N LYS A 356 -40.02 -26.67 24.84
CA LYS A 356 -40.37 -25.32 25.27
C LYS A 356 -41.40 -25.40 26.38
N VAL A 357 -41.03 -24.98 27.58
CA VAL A 357 -41.97 -24.80 28.70
C VAL A 357 -42.24 -23.31 28.85
N GLY A 358 -43.45 -22.89 28.50
CA GLY A 358 -43.97 -21.54 28.76
C GLY A 358 -44.56 -21.47 30.16
N PHE A 359 -44.38 -20.32 30.82
CA PHE A 359 -45.11 -19.99 32.04
C PHE A 359 -46.12 -18.89 31.72
N GLU A 360 -47.40 -19.25 31.77
CA GLU A 360 -48.56 -18.36 31.70
C GLU A 360 -48.81 -17.79 33.10
N ALA A 361 -48.84 -16.46 33.25
CA ALA A 361 -49.22 -15.81 34.50
C ALA A 361 -50.76 -15.78 34.61
N ALA A 362 -51.29 -16.22 35.74
CA ALA A 362 -52.73 -16.31 36.00
C ALA A 362 -53.41 -14.92 36.11
N PRO A 363 -54.68 -14.78 35.71
CA PRO A 363 -55.42 -13.51 35.82
C PRO A 363 -55.95 -13.26 37.24
N SER A 364 -55.89 -12.00 37.67
CA SER A 364 -56.53 -11.49 38.88
C SER A 364 -58.04 -11.35 38.68
N THR A 365 -58.82 -12.03 39.52
CA THR A 365 -60.28 -11.90 39.61
C THR A 365 -60.69 -10.63 40.36
N SER A 366 -61.67 -9.92 39.80
CA SER A 366 -62.39 -8.80 40.39
C SER A 366 -63.28 -9.23 41.57
N ASN A 367 -63.31 -8.41 42.62
CA ASN A 367 -64.49 -8.12 43.43
C ASN A 367 -64.46 -6.64 43.80
#